data_AF-A0AAD5TAY1-F1
#
_entry.id   AF-A0AAD5TAY1-F1
#
_cell.length_a   1.000
_cell.length_b   1.000
_cell.length_c   1.000
_cell.angle_alpha   90.00
_cell.angle_beta   90.00
_cell.angle_gamma   90.00
#
_symmetry.space_group_name_H-M   'P 1'
#
loop_
_entity.id
_entity.type
_entity.pdbx_description
1 polymer ?
#
loop_
_entity_poly.entity_id
_entity_poly.type
_entity_poly.pdbx_seq_one_letter_code
_entity_poly.pdbx_strand_id
1 'polypeptide(L)'
;MTDVFANLLPQSQVEKLVREWLIGIVLQFCLCAVWGVIACNADSFKYENMDSPSFDVGGFVVGTDAQVAILYCKAKGVLAGAPFFNEVFRQVGDCRVEWHFADGSVLDPSKSLNRKLEVARVYGPAKNILLAERPALNMLARASGVATRCHKLRAVKEAAGWHGVIAGTRKTTPGFRLIEKYAMLVGGVDTHRMDLSSMIMLKDNHIWATGSISGAVAKARKAGGFSVKIEVECQNEAEADEAIEAGADIVMLDNFDGPGIKVAAKSLKERWASKAKFLIEGSGGLTEDNVDPYFSPALYGLLAFEGLRKKSLSVSGALAAGNIFPLLLAFYMSSSRLTKIGSKKKESLEEDFKIGGQRTAVQVLSNGFTGTFIACIHYMFVVHENGDSIDGLCFGNFEAPSEDTSPTVWLLRLNTALIAAYIGHYACCNGDTWASELGVLSPGRPILITTMKQVPKGTNGGISLLGLIASIVGGGFVGLVGAFSFVMTPCFNTSIIYKFVILGSACGLFGSLVDSLFGATLQRSTFNKKSGKITQDFRRAKKNEDRADLVVVSGWEVLDNHQVNFVSSLMTAIAAGSLVFLIGKNL
;
A
#
# COMPACT_ATOMS: atom_id res chain seq x y z
N MET A 1 19.32 -40.60 -23.89
CA MET A 1 19.29 -40.62 -22.41
C MET A 1 17.99 -40.05 -21.82
N THR A 2 17.05 -39.60 -22.67
CA THR A 2 15.72 -39.07 -22.27
C THR A 2 14.59 -40.11 -22.31
N ASP A 3 14.78 -41.25 -22.97
CA ASP A 3 13.72 -42.28 -23.09
C ASP A 3 13.75 -43.37 -22.00
N VAL A 4 14.69 -43.30 -21.05
CA VAL A 4 14.82 -44.30 -19.97
C VAL A 4 14.15 -43.84 -18.66
N PHE A 5 13.83 -42.55 -18.52
CA PHE A 5 13.24 -41.99 -17.29
C PHE A 5 11.73 -41.72 -17.37
N ALA A 6 11.09 -41.89 -18.53
CA ALA A 6 9.68 -41.53 -18.73
C ALA A 6 8.66 -42.48 -18.06
N ASN A 7 9.09 -43.62 -17.50
CA ASN A 7 8.18 -44.66 -16.99
C ASN A 7 8.25 -44.90 -15.47
N LEU A 8 8.89 -44.03 -14.68
CA LEU A 8 9.09 -44.31 -13.24
C LEU A 8 8.46 -43.31 -12.27
N LEU A 9 7.90 -42.17 -12.71
CA LEU A 9 7.22 -41.24 -11.80
C LEU A 9 6.01 -40.56 -12.47
N PRO A 10 4.90 -40.33 -11.73
CA PRO A 10 3.75 -39.60 -12.24
C PRO A 10 4.11 -38.17 -12.64
N GLN A 11 3.48 -37.65 -13.70
CA GLN A 11 3.77 -36.37 -14.35
C GLN A 11 3.81 -35.16 -13.38
N SER A 12 3.03 -35.21 -12.30
CA SER A 12 3.02 -34.19 -11.23
C SER A 12 4.30 -34.14 -10.38
N GLN A 13 5.02 -35.26 -10.23
CA GLN A 13 6.31 -35.33 -9.54
C GLN A 13 7.43 -34.77 -10.41
N VAL A 14 7.38 -34.98 -11.74
CA VAL A 14 8.34 -34.42 -12.70
C VAL A 14 8.21 -32.91 -12.78
N GLU A 15 6.99 -32.37 -12.83
CA GLU A 15 6.76 -30.92 -12.81
C GLU A 15 7.21 -30.25 -11.50
N LYS A 16 7.05 -30.93 -10.37
CA LYS A 16 7.54 -30.46 -9.06
C LYS A 16 9.07 -30.48 -9.00
N LEU A 17 9.71 -31.57 -9.46
CA LEU A 17 11.17 -31.66 -9.53
C LEU A 17 11.75 -30.62 -10.48
N VAL A 18 11.16 -30.42 -11.66
CA VAL A 18 11.61 -29.40 -12.64
C VAL A 18 11.42 -27.98 -12.10
N ARG A 19 10.34 -27.70 -11.37
CA ARG A 19 10.17 -26.40 -10.67
C ARG A 19 11.19 -26.19 -9.57
N GLU A 20 11.44 -27.18 -8.73
CA GLU A 20 12.44 -27.09 -7.64
C GLU A 20 13.86 -27.01 -8.21
N TRP A 21 14.15 -27.70 -9.32
CA TRP A 21 15.42 -27.59 -10.05
C TRP A 21 15.60 -26.24 -10.75
N LEU A 22 14.56 -25.69 -11.38
CA LEU A 22 14.61 -24.36 -12.01
C LEU A 22 14.74 -23.24 -10.98
N ILE A 23 14.04 -23.34 -9.84
CA ILE A 23 14.20 -22.41 -8.71
C ILE A 23 15.63 -22.52 -8.15
N GLY A 24 16.15 -23.75 -8.00
CA GLY A 24 17.53 -24.00 -7.58
C GLY A 24 18.56 -23.43 -8.56
N ILE A 25 18.39 -23.59 -9.87
CA ILE A 25 19.28 -23.04 -10.90
C ILE A 25 19.20 -21.52 -10.96
N VAL A 26 18.01 -20.92 -10.85
CA VAL A 26 17.85 -19.46 -10.85
C VAL A 26 18.47 -18.85 -9.60
N LEU A 27 18.29 -19.47 -8.42
CA LEU A 27 18.98 -19.07 -7.19
C LEU A 27 20.50 -19.27 -7.29
N GLN A 28 20.97 -20.38 -7.86
CA GLN A 28 22.39 -20.66 -8.06
C GLN A 28 23.02 -19.69 -9.07
N PHE A 29 22.33 -19.32 -10.15
CA PHE A 29 22.80 -18.32 -11.12
C PHE A 29 22.77 -16.91 -10.54
N CYS A 30 21.74 -16.53 -9.78
CA CYS A 30 21.69 -15.25 -9.08
C CYS A 30 22.78 -15.16 -8.00
N LEU A 31 23.02 -16.23 -7.24
CA LEU A 31 24.13 -16.33 -6.30
C LEU A 31 25.46 -16.28 -7.04
N CYS A 32 25.71 -17.10 -8.07
CA CYS A 32 26.95 -17.08 -8.84
C CYS A 32 27.21 -15.74 -9.55
N ALA A 33 26.17 -15.02 -9.99
CA ALA A 33 26.32 -13.68 -10.59
C ALA A 33 26.66 -12.61 -9.54
N VAL A 34 26.01 -12.64 -8.37
CA VAL A 34 26.33 -11.75 -7.24
C VAL A 34 27.72 -12.05 -6.70
N TRP A 35 28.05 -13.33 -6.48
CA TRP A 35 29.37 -13.80 -6.05
C TRP A 35 30.44 -13.52 -7.09
N GLY A 36 30.14 -13.65 -8.39
CA GLY A 36 31.07 -13.35 -9.49
C GLY A 36 31.36 -11.86 -9.62
N VAL A 37 30.39 -10.97 -9.35
CA VAL A 37 30.61 -9.50 -9.35
C VAL A 37 31.35 -9.03 -8.10
N ILE A 38 31.07 -9.64 -6.95
CA ILE A 38 31.83 -9.43 -5.71
C ILE A 38 33.26 -9.92 -5.90
N ALA A 39 33.45 -11.16 -6.36
CA ALA A 39 34.76 -11.74 -6.64
C ALA A 39 35.51 -10.98 -7.74
N CYS A 40 34.88 -10.51 -8.81
CA CYS A 40 35.58 -9.78 -9.88
C CYS A 40 36.00 -8.35 -9.46
N ASN A 41 35.22 -7.67 -8.61
CA ASN A 41 35.66 -6.40 -7.99
C ASN A 41 36.71 -6.65 -6.91
N ALA A 42 36.66 -7.80 -6.24
CA ALA A 42 37.61 -8.21 -5.23
C ALA A 42 38.89 -8.84 -5.83
N ASP A 43 38.88 -9.33 -7.08
CA ASP A 43 40.04 -9.85 -7.82
C ASP A 43 40.81 -8.71 -8.50
N SER A 44 40.12 -7.64 -8.90
CA SER A 44 40.76 -6.37 -9.28
C SER A 44 41.31 -5.61 -8.07
N PHE A 45 40.95 -6.04 -6.85
CA PHE A 45 41.49 -5.63 -5.56
C PHE A 45 42.16 -6.81 -4.85
N LYS A 46 43.29 -7.35 -5.36
CA LYS A 46 44.07 -8.35 -4.59
C LYS A 46 44.47 -7.75 -3.23
N TYR A 47 43.72 -8.05 -2.16
CA TYR A 47 43.80 -7.33 -0.89
C TYR A 47 45.12 -7.51 -0.17
N GLU A 48 45.78 -8.66 -0.36
CA GLU A 48 47.14 -8.91 0.10
C GLU A 48 48.09 -7.78 -0.34
N ASN A 49 47.91 -7.21 -1.54
CA ASN A 49 48.79 -6.17 -2.06
C ASN A 49 48.47 -4.73 -1.57
N MET A 50 47.35 -4.49 -0.88
CA MET A 50 47.00 -3.14 -0.41
C MET A 50 47.59 -2.80 0.95
N ASP A 51 47.47 -3.71 1.92
CA ASP A 51 47.92 -3.46 3.31
C ASP A 51 49.24 -4.16 3.62
N SER A 52 49.57 -5.27 2.94
CA SER A 52 50.86 -5.95 3.06
C SER A 52 51.40 -6.42 1.71
N PRO A 53 51.82 -5.50 0.82
CA PRO A 53 52.42 -5.85 -0.49
C PRO A 53 53.74 -6.65 -0.40
N SER A 54 54.21 -6.92 0.81
CA SER A 54 55.42 -7.68 1.11
C SER A 54 55.18 -8.58 2.32
N PHE A 55 56.24 -9.06 2.98
CA PHE A 55 56.11 -9.97 4.11
C PHE A 55 55.45 -9.33 5.34
N ASP A 56 54.35 -9.92 5.83
CA ASP A 56 53.69 -9.53 7.08
C ASP A 56 54.47 -10.07 8.30
N VAL A 57 55.38 -9.23 8.82
CA VAL A 57 56.16 -9.53 10.03
C VAL A 57 55.25 -9.73 11.26
N GLY A 58 54.12 -9.01 11.34
CA GLY A 58 53.17 -9.15 12.44
C GLY A 58 52.50 -10.53 12.42
N GLY A 59 52.04 -10.95 11.24
CA GLY A 59 51.51 -12.29 10.98
C GLY A 59 52.51 -13.39 11.30
N PHE A 60 53.80 -13.20 10.98
CA PHE A 60 54.84 -14.16 11.33
C PHE A 60 54.99 -14.34 12.85
N VAL A 61 54.96 -13.24 13.61
CA VAL A 61 55.11 -13.26 15.07
C VAL A 61 53.97 -14.01 15.75
N VAL A 62 52.73 -13.87 15.28
CA VAL A 62 51.55 -14.48 15.90
C VAL A 62 51.32 -15.94 15.47
N GLY A 63 51.95 -16.39 14.39
CA GLY A 63 51.86 -17.76 13.91
C GLY A 63 50.48 -18.15 13.34
N THR A 64 50.28 -19.47 13.19
CA THR A 64 49.12 -20.05 12.49
C THR A 64 48.12 -20.75 13.41
N ASP A 65 48.27 -20.60 14.73
CA ASP A 65 47.36 -21.24 15.66
C ASP A 65 45.92 -20.78 15.45
N ALA A 66 44.97 -21.71 15.56
CA ALA A 66 43.55 -21.41 15.39
C ALA A 66 43.07 -20.52 16.53
N GLN A 67 42.53 -19.36 16.19
CA GLN A 67 42.03 -18.36 17.12
C GLN A 67 40.60 -17.95 16.76
N VAL A 68 39.95 -17.25 17.69
CA VAL A 68 38.64 -16.64 17.50
C VAL A 68 38.72 -15.15 17.77
N ALA A 69 38.47 -14.33 16.76
CA ALA A 69 38.31 -12.90 16.91
C ALA A 69 36.83 -12.52 17.02
N ILE A 70 36.55 -11.51 17.83
CA ILE A 70 35.20 -11.02 18.09
C ILE A 70 35.05 -9.63 17.49
N LEU A 71 34.09 -9.49 16.58
CA LEU A 71 33.74 -8.20 15.99
C LEU A 71 32.74 -7.48 16.90
N TYR A 72 33.11 -6.29 17.38
CA TYR A 72 32.26 -5.46 18.23
C TYR A 72 31.78 -4.19 17.52
N CYS A 73 30.47 -3.96 17.56
CA CYS A 73 29.86 -2.67 17.24
C CYS A 73 30.03 -1.70 18.43
N LYS A 74 30.55 -0.50 18.13
CA LYS A 74 30.89 0.55 19.13
C LYS A 74 30.09 1.85 18.96
N ALA A 75 29.31 1.98 17.89
CA ALA A 75 28.48 3.15 17.63
C ALA A 75 27.11 2.70 17.14
N LYS A 76 26.05 3.45 17.50
CA LYS A 76 24.70 3.19 17.01
C LYS A 76 24.64 3.39 15.51
N GLY A 77 24.03 2.46 14.78
CA GLY A 77 23.91 2.52 13.33
C GLY A 77 23.24 1.29 12.74
N VAL A 78 23.20 1.23 11.42
CA VAL A 78 22.71 0.08 10.64
C VAL A 78 23.89 -0.74 10.18
N LEU A 79 23.86 -2.06 10.42
CA LEU A 79 24.86 -2.98 9.91
C LEU A 79 24.70 -3.11 8.38
N ALA A 80 25.76 -2.88 7.64
CA ALA A 80 25.81 -3.15 6.21
C ALA A 80 27.23 -3.49 5.76
N GLY A 81 27.36 -4.42 4.82
CA GLY A 81 28.61 -4.79 4.16
C GLY A 81 29.15 -6.16 4.56
N ALA A 82 28.33 -7.02 5.19
CA ALA A 82 28.71 -8.38 5.54
C ALA A 82 29.28 -9.20 4.35
N PRO A 83 28.74 -9.10 3.11
CA PRO A 83 29.31 -9.83 1.97
C PRO A 83 30.76 -9.42 1.65
N PHE A 84 31.05 -8.12 1.72
CA PHE A 84 32.40 -7.60 1.45
C PHE A 84 33.38 -7.96 2.58
N PHE A 85 32.91 -7.90 3.83
CA PHE A 85 33.69 -8.36 4.98
C PHE A 85 34.05 -9.85 4.83
N ASN A 86 33.07 -10.70 4.51
CA ASN A 86 33.29 -12.13 4.30
C ASN A 86 34.27 -12.40 3.15
N GLU A 87 34.18 -11.63 2.08
CA GLU A 87 35.06 -11.77 0.91
C GLU A 87 36.54 -11.51 1.25
N VAL A 88 36.83 -10.51 2.10
CA VAL A 88 38.21 -10.25 2.55
C VAL A 88 38.78 -11.45 3.30
N PHE A 89 38.03 -12.03 4.24
CA PHE A 89 38.47 -13.23 4.96
C PHE A 89 38.55 -14.47 4.07
N ARG A 90 37.70 -14.57 3.05
CA ARG A 90 37.75 -15.65 2.05
C ARG A 90 39.05 -15.60 1.22
N GLN A 91 39.50 -14.41 0.83
CA GLN A 91 40.71 -14.25 0.02
C GLN A 91 41.98 -14.59 0.78
N VAL A 92 42.08 -14.22 2.05
CA VAL A 92 43.23 -14.58 2.90
C VAL A 92 43.25 -16.08 3.21
N GLY A 93 42.10 -16.76 3.10
CA GLY A 93 41.97 -18.20 3.27
C GLY A 93 41.87 -18.65 4.73
N ASP A 94 41.41 -19.89 4.93
CA ASP A 94 41.29 -20.57 6.23
C ASP A 94 40.54 -19.80 7.34
N CYS A 95 39.68 -18.84 6.95
CA CYS A 95 38.87 -18.07 7.86
C CYS A 95 37.37 -18.33 7.64
N ARG A 96 36.62 -18.46 8.73
CA ARG A 96 35.16 -18.57 8.75
C ARG A 96 34.55 -17.42 9.56
N VAL A 97 33.57 -16.73 8.99
CA VAL A 97 32.84 -15.65 9.67
C VAL A 97 31.45 -16.14 10.06
N GLU A 98 31.06 -15.94 11.32
CA GLU A 98 29.72 -16.20 11.85
C GLU A 98 29.09 -14.90 12.32
N TRP A 99 27.98 -14.52 11.70
CA TRP A 99 27.25 -13.29 12.01
C TRP A 99 26.11 -13.56 13.01
N HIS A 100 25.95 -12.67 13.99
CA HIS A 100 24.81 -12.68 14.91
C HIS A 100 23.64 -11.81 14.43
N PHE A 101 23.90 -10.92 13.47
CA PHE A 101 22.93 -10.00 12.90
C PHE A 101 23.06 -9.97 11.38
N ALA A 102 21.94 -9.81 10.69
CA ALA A 102 21.91 -9.62 9.25
C ALA A 102 22.15 -8.15 8.86
N ASP A 103 22.63 -7.92 7.64
CA ASP A 103 22.67 -6.58 7.05
C ASP A 103 21.26 -5.96 7.07
N GLY A 104 21.16 -4.68 7.42
CA GLY A 104 19.92 -3.94 7.65
C GLY A 104 19.52 -3.87 9.13
N SER A 105 20.14 -4.65 10.01
CA SER A 105 19.87 -4.62 11.46
C SER A 105 20.27 -3.27 12.06
N VAL A 106 19.38 -2.65 12.81
CA VAL A 106 19.68 -1.44 13.61
C VAL A 106 20.34 -1.88 14.92
N LEU A 107 21.60 -1.52 15.08
CA LEU A 107 22.42 -1.87 16.23
C LEU A 107 22.57 -0.67 17.16
N ASP A 108 22.36 -0.90 18.45
CA ASP A 108 22.52 0.12 19.49
C ASP A 108 23.39 -0.42 20.63
N PRO A 109 24.72 -0.22 20.58
CA PRO A 109 25.63 -0.74 21.58
C PRO A 109 25.47 -0.03 22.93
N SER A 110 24.77 1.11 23.01
CA SER A 110 24.50 1.79 24.29
C SER A 110 23.64 0.95 25.25
N LYS A 111 22.91 -0.05 24.71
CA LYS A 111 22.09 -0.98 25.50
C LYS A 111 22.89 -2.14 26.10
N SER A 112 24.17 -2.28 25.75
CA SER A 112 25.07 -3.30 26.29
C SER A 112 25.85 -2.76 27.50
N LEU A 113 26.08 -3.61 28.50
CA LEU A 113 26.76 -3.29 29.77
C LEU A 113 28.12 -2.58 29.55
N ASN A 114 28.85 -2.99 28.52
CA ASN A 114 30.19 -2.48 28.20
C ASN A 114 30.21 -1.50 27.02
N ARG A 115 29.04 -1.00 26.58
CA ARG A 115 28.88 -0.16 25.39
C ARG A 115 29.48 -0.76 24.11
N LYS A 116 29.55 -2.09 24.06
CA LYS A 116 30.04 -2.89 22.94
C LYS A 116 29.03 -4.00 22.70
N LEU A 117 28.59 -4.14 21.46
CA LEU A 117 27.71 -5.23 21.05
C LEU A 117 28.51 -6.19 20.16
N GLU A 118 28.56 -7.45 20.53
CA GLU A 118 29.17 -8.50 19.70
C GLU A 118 28.29 -8.73 18.47
N VAL A 119 28.84 -8.56 17.26
CA VAL A 119 28.06 -8.66 16.00
C VAL A 119 28.46 -9.85 15.14
N ALA A 120 29.70 -10.33 15.25
CA ALA A 120 30.18 -11.50 14.55
C ALA A 120 31.39 -12.11 15.26
N ARG A 121 31.68 -13.36 14.93
CA ARG A 121 32.92 -14.06 15.29
C ARG A 121 33.65 -14.51 14.04
N VAL A 122 34.98 -14.39 14.05
CA VAL A 122 35.85 -14.87 12.98
C VAL A 122 36.76 -15.96 13.53
N TYR A 123 36.75 -17.11 12.88
CA TYR A 123 37.52 -18.30 13.24
C TYR A 123 38.58 -18.55 12.18
N GLY A 124 39.82 -18.82 12.57
CA GLY A 124 40.91 -19.09 11.62
C GLY A 124 42.31 -18.92 12.23
N PRO A 125 43.37 -19.10 11.44
CA PRO A 125 44.74 -18.86 11.88
C PRO A 125 44.94 -17.42 12.34
N ALA A 126 45.65 -17.21 13.46
CA ALA A 126 45.90 -15.88 14.03
C ALA A 126 46.45 -14.88 12.99
N LYS A 127 47.47 -15.29 12.22
CA LYS A 127 48.04 -14.44 11.14
C LYS A 127 46.99 -14.01 10.10
N ASN A 128 46.09 -14.90 9.71
CA ASN A 128 45.11 -14.63 8.65
C ASN A 128 44.02 -13.69 9.15
N ILE A 129 43.58 -13.89 10.40
CA ILE A 129 42.61 -13.01 11.04
C ILE A 129 43.14 -11.57 11.12
N LEU A 130 44.38 -11.40 11.59
CA LEU A 130 44.98 -10.08 11.77
C LEU A 130 45.31 -9.40 10.44
N LEU A 131 45.76 -10.15 9.44
CA LEU A 131 46.02 -9.63 8.09
C LEU A 131 44.74 -9.07 7.44
N ALA A 132 43.61 -9.74 7.61
CA ALA A 132 42.32 -9.34 7.04
C ALA A 132 41.58 -8.26 7.85
N GLU A 133 41.95 -8.04 9.12
CA GLU A 133 41.18 -7.23 10.08
C GLU A 133 40.92 -5.81 9.54
N ARG A 134 42.00 -5.06 9.24
CA ARG A 134 41.89 -3.64 8.95
C ARG A 134 41.14 -3.36 7.63
N PRO A 135 41.43 -4.05 6.52
CA PRO A 135 40.66 -3.87 5.29
C PRO A 135 39.18 -4.22 5.47
N ALA A 136 38.87 -5.35 6.13
CA ALA A 136 37.50 -5.78 6.34
C ALA A 136 36.70 -4.77 7.20
N LEU A 137 37.31 -4.26 8.28
CA LEU A 137 36.71 -3.22 9.12
C LEU A 137 36.47 -1.91 8.38
N ASN A 138 37.41 -1.47 7.53
CA ASN A 138 37.27 -0.23 6.77
C ASN A 138 36.06 -0.29 5.80
N MET A 139 35.89 -1.43 5.12
CA MET A 139 34.75 -1.65 4.21
C MET A 139 33.43 -1.71 4.95
N LEU A 140 33.38 -2.51 6.03
CA LEU A 140 32.19 -2.65 6.84
C LEU A 140 31.77 -1.31 7.47
N ALA A 141 32.72 -0.54 8.01
CA ALA A 141 32.46 0.77 8.59
C ALA A 141 31.95 1.77 7.54
N ARG A 142 32.53 1.77 6.33
CA ARG A 142 32.07 2.62 5.23
C ARG A 142 30.64 2.28 4.81
N ALA A 143 30.36 1.00 4.58
CA ALA A 143 29.03 0.53 4.19
C ALA A 143 28.00 0.82 5.30
N SER A 144 28.29 0.45 6.54
CA SER A 144 27.40 0.70 7.69
C SER A 144 27.15 2.19 7.92
N GLY A 145 28.15 3.05 7.70
CA GLY A 145 28.00 4.51 7.79
C GLY A 145 27.04 5.07 6.74
N VAL A 146 27.15 4.61 5.48
CA VAL A 146 26.24 5.00 4.39
C VAL A 146 24.82 4.48 4.66
N ALA A 147 24.67 3.20 5.02
CA ALA A 147 23.37 2.60 5.34
C ALA A 147 22.68 3.31 6.51
N THR A 148 23.44 3.72 7.53
CA THR A 148 22.91 4.48 8.66
C THR A 148 22.33 5.83 8.24
N ARG A 149 23.01 6.59 7.36
CA ARG A 149 22.47 7.86 6.84
C ARG A 149 21.25 7.64 5.96
N CYS A 150 21.27 6.62 5.11
CA CYS A 150 20.13 6.25 4.28
C CYS A 150 18.90 5.90 5.13
N HIS A 151 19.09 5.12 6.19
CA HIS A 151 18.03 4.76 7.12
C HIS A 151 17.44 5.99 7.84
N LYS A 152 18.27 6.96 8.24
CA LYS A 152 17.77 8.23 8.79
C LYS A 152 16.94 9.01 7.78
N LEU A 153 17.42 9.16 6.55
CA LEU A 153 16.68 9.84 5.48
C LEU A 153 15.33 9.16 5.20
N ARG A 154 15.32 7.83 5.17
CA ARG A 154 14.09 7.04 5.05
C ARG A 154 13.13 7.33 6.20
N ALA A 155 13.61 7.40 7.44
CA ALA A 155 12.79 7.73 8.59
C ALA A 155 12.20 9.15 8.50
N VAL A 156 12.95 10.14 8.00
CA VAL A 156 12.43 11.50 7.75
C VAL A 156 11.32 11.47 6.69
N LYS A 157 11.50 10.72 5.59
CA LYS A 157 10.47 10.51 4.57
C LYS A 157 9.19 9.86 5.14
N GLU A 158 9.35 8.81 5.95
CA GLU A 158 8.23 8.08 6.55
C GLU A 158 7.46 8.96 7.53
N ALA A 159 8.18 9.74 8.36
CA ALA A 159 7.59 10.71 9.28
C ALA A 159 6.81 11.82 8.54
N ALA A 160 7.29 12.23 7.36
CA ALA A 160 6.60 13.19 6.50
C ALA A 160 5.39 12.58 5.74
N GLY A 161 5.15 11.28 5.84
CA GLY A 161 4.08 10.58 5.09
C GLY A 161 4.30 10.62 3.58
N TRP A 162 5.55 10.75 3.12
CA TRP A 162 5.87 10.86 1.71
C TRP A 162 6.12 9.49 1.07
N HIS A 163 5.41 9.19 -0.02
CA HIS A 163 5.51 7.90 -0.71
C HIS A 163 6.46 7.90 -1.91
N GLY A 164 7.17 9.00 -2.17
CA GLY A 164 8.17 9.06 -3.23
C GLY A 164 9.44 8.29 -2.92
N VAL A 165 10.42 8.33 -3.83
CA VAL A 165 11.68 7.61 -3.72
C VAL A 165 12.79 8.58 -3.36
N ILE A 166 13.58 8.26 -2.33
CA ILE A 166 14.88 8.90 -2.10
C ILE A 166 15.89 8.06 -2.88
N ALA A 167 16.75 8.70 -3.67
CA ALA A 167 17.75 8.02 -4.47
C ALA A 167 19.16 8.59 -4.21
N GLY A 168 20.16 7.71 -4.29
CA GLY A 168 21.57 8.08 -4.28
C GLY A 168 22.05 8.64 -5.62
N THR A 169 23.36 8.81 -5.78
CA THR A 169 23.93 9.34 -7.04
C THR A 169 25.18 8.57 -7.45
N ARG A 170 25.84 9.00 -8.53
CA ARG A 170 27.18 8.52 -8.92
C ARG A 170 28.33 9.26 -8.24
N LYS A 171 28.03 10.23 -7.35
CA LYS A 171 28.99 10.96 -6.50
C LYS A 171 29.45 10.07 -5.34
N THR A 172 30.07 8.95 -5.71
CA THR A 172 30.56 7.90 -4.83
C THR A 172 32.08 8.01 -4.69
N THR A 173 32.65 7.47 -3.61
CA THR A 173 34.11 7.41 -3.49
C THR A 173 34.69 6.56 -4.63
N PRO A 174 35.73 7.04 -5.35
CA PRO A 174 36.38 6.27 -6.41
C PRO A 174 36.79 4.87 -5.92
N GLY A 175 36.47 3.83 -6.69
CA GLY A 175 36.70 2.42 -6.32
C GLY A 175 35.67 1.80 -5.37
N PHE A 176 34.85 2.59 -4.67
CA PHE A 176 33.92 2.10 -3.63
C PHE A 176 32.45 2.10 -4.05
N ARG A 177 32.15 2.41 -5.32
CA ARG A 177 30.77 2.57 -5.81
C ARG A 177 29.88 1.37 -5.52
N LEU A 178 30.36 0.15 -5.76
CA LEU A 178 29.57 -1.06 -5.52
C LEU A 178 29.16 -1.18 -4.04
N ILE A 179 30.12 -0.97 -3.14
CA ILE A 179 29.92 -1.05 -1.69
C ILE A 179 28.93 0.02 -1.21
N GLU A 180 29.09 1.25 -1.69
CA GLU A 180 28.22 2.36 -1.29
C GLU A 180 26.80 2.23 -1.82
N LYS A 181 26.63 1.76 -3.06
CA LYS A 181 25.31 1.51 -3.66
C LYS A 181 24.62 0.33 -2.97
N TYR A 182 25.37 -0.73 -2.64
CA TYR A 182 24.85 -1.82 -1.81
C TYR A 182 24.36 -1.30 -0.44
N ALA A 183 25.17 -0.46 0.21
CA ALA A 183 24.79 0.14 1.48
C ALA A 183 23.55 1.05 1.40
N MET A 184 23.34 1.75 0.27
CA MET A 184 22.10 2.51 0.03
C MET A 184 20.87 1.59 0.02
N LEU A 185 20.94 0.45 -0.69
CA LEU A 185 19.88 -0.54 -0.74
C LEU A 185 19.57 -1.11 0.64
N VAL A 186 20.60 -1.51 1.38
CA VAL A 186 20.46 -2.02 2.77
C VAL A 186 19.85 -0.96 3.68
N GLY A 187 20.23 0.31 3.49
CA GLY A 187 19.65 1.44 4.22
C GLY A 187 18.23 1.83 3.80
N GLY A 188 17.66 1.19 2.78
CA GLY A 188 16.29 1.44 2.31
C GLY A 188 16.14 2.66 1.39
N VAL A 189 17.19 3.04 0.67
CA VAL A 189 17.22 4.14 -0.30
C VAL A 189 17.58 3.59 -1.69
N ASP A 190 16.97 4.13 -2.74
CA ASP A 190 17.24 3.69 -4.12
C ASP A 190 18.65 4.08 -4.54
N THR A 191 19.28 3.27 -5.38
CA THR A 191 20.64 3.55 -5.83
C THR A 191 20.72 4.66 -6.84
N HIS A 192 19.66 4.97 -7.58
CA HIS A 192 19.73 5.60 -8.91
C HIS A 192 20.58 4.73 -9.87
N ARG A 193 20.94 5.25 -11.04
CA ARG A 193 21.78 4.53 -12.01
C ARG A 193 23.16 4.18 -11.44
N MET A 194 23.64 2.98 -11.76
CA MET A 194 24.95 2.49 -11.35
C MET A 194 26.08 3.19 -12.12
N ASP A 195 25.93 3.31 -13.44
CA ASP A 195 26.93 3.87 -14.34
C ASP A 195 26.27 4.67 -15.47
N LEU A 196 27.07 5.06 -16.47
CA LEU A 196 26.59 5.80 -17.64
C LEU A 196 25.81 4.93 -18.63
N SER A 197 25.96 3.60 -18.55
CA SER A 197 25.34 2.64 -19.45
C SER A 197 23.94 2.21 -18.98
N SER A 198 23.69 2.30 -17.68
CA SER A 198 22.45 1.85 -17.03
C SER A 198 21.24 2.73 -17.35
N MET A 199 21.44 4.04 -17.53
CA MET A 199 20.38 5.00 -17.84
C MET A 199 20.96 6.26 -18.48
N ILE A 200 20.26 6.78 -19.49
CA ILE A 200 20.64 8.02 -20.17
C ILE A 200 20.18 9.20 -19.32
N MET A 201 21.11 10.11 -19.02
CA MET A 201 20.82 11.38 -18.35
C MET A 201 21.42 12.49 -19.18
N LEU A 202 20.57 13.33 -19.75
CA LEU A 202 20.93 14.49 -20.54
C LEU A 202 20.99 15.70 -19.62
N LYS A 203 22.20 16.26 -19.51
CA LYS A 203 22.49 17.47 -18.73
C LYS A 203 22.56 18.70 -19.64
N ASP A 204 22.61 19.88 -19.04
CA ASP A 204 22.90 21.18 -19.67
C ASP A 204 23.94 21.12 -20.81
N ASN A 205 25.09 20.49 -20.57
CA ASN A 205 26.19 20.36 -21.52
C ASN A 205 25.81 19.54 -22.76
N HIS A 206 24.96 18.52 -22.59
CA HIS A 206 24.48 17.68 -23.69
C HIS A 206 23.45 18.43 -24.52
N ILE A 207 22.57 19.19 -23.86
CA ILE A 207 21.56 20.03 -24.51
C ILE A 207 22.27 21.12 -25.33
N TRP A 208 23.27 21.79 -24.75
CA TRP A 208 24.08 22.79 -25.44
C TRP A 208 24.78 22.22 -26.68
N ALA A 209 25.41 21.05 -26.56
CA ALA A 209 26.11 20.41 -27.68
C ALA A 209 25.17 19.92 -28.80
N THR A 210 23.90 19.68 -28.50
CA THR A 210 22.90 19.20 -29.47
C THR A 210 21.98 20.31 -30.00
N GLY A 211 21.95 21.46 -29.34
CA GLY A 211 21.21 22.66 -29.73
C GLY A 211 19.77 22.76 -29.22
N SER A 212 19.16 21.66 -28.77
CA SER A 212 17.79 21.65 -28.20
C SER A 212 17.56 20.41 -27.35
N ILE A 213 16.63 20.48 -26.38
CA ILE A 213 16.25 19.33 -25.55
C ILE A 213 15.58 18.27 -26.42
N SER A 214 14.66 18.70 -27.29
CA SER A 214 13.94 17.81 -28.20
C SER A 214 14.89 17.01 -29.10
N GLY A 215 15.90 17.68 -29.67
CA GLY A 215 16.93 17.03 -30.49
C GLY A 215 17.80 16.06 -29.69
N ALA A 216 18.15 16.41 -28.45
CA ALA A 216 18.92 15.56 -27.55
C ALA A 216 18.16 14.27 -27.20
N VAL A 217 16.89 14.40 -26.80
CA VAL A 217 16.03 13.27 -26.43
C VAL A 217 15.77 12.36 -27.63
N ALA A 218 15.52 12.90 -28.82
CA ALA A 218 15.33 12.11 -30.03
C ALA A 218 16.59 11.29 -30.39
N LYS A 219 17.78 11.90 -30.31
CA LYS A 219 19.05 11.20 -30.54
C LYS A 219 19.29 10.11 -29.48
N ALA A 220 19.05 10.44 -28.20
CA ALA A 220 19.17 9.50 -27.09
C ALA A 220 18.22 8.31 -27.25
N ARG A 221 16.96 8.53 -27.62
CA ARG A 221 15.96 7.47 -27.83
C ARG A 221 16.34 6.56 -29.00
N LYS A 222 16.88 7.14 -30.09
CA LYS A 222 17.37 6.37 -31.23
C LYS A 222 18.57 5.49 -30.86
N ALA A 223 19.46 5.96 -29.99
CA ALA A 223 20.65 5.24 -29.57
C ALA A 223 20.39 4.21 -28.45
N GLY A 224 19.61 4.56 -27.44
CA GLY A 224 19.31 3.71 -26.28
C GLY A 224 18.17 2.71 -26.48
N GLY A 225 17.37 2.89 -27.54
CA GLY A 225 16.22 2.04 -27.82
C GLY A 225 15.07 2.21 -26.81
N PHE A 226 14.19 1.20 -26.75
CA PHE A 226 12.99 1.24 -25.91
C PHE A 226 13.22 0.81 -24.45
N SER A 227 14.34 0.13 -24.16
CA SER A 227 14.61 -0.48 -22.85
C SER A 227 15.27 0.47 -21.84
N VAL A 228 15.91 1.54 -22.31
CA VAL A 228 16.67 2.47 -21.47
C VAL A 228 15.85 3.72 -21.20
N LYS A 229 15.73 4.10 -19.92
CA LYS A 229 15.07 5.35 -19.52
C LYS A 229 15.92 6.56 -19.90
N ILE A 230 15.25 7.65 -20.26
CA ILE A 230 15.86 8.94 -20.55
C ILE A 230 15.44 9.93 -19.48
N GLU A 231 16.42 10.45 -18.76
CA GLU A 231 16.28 11.53 -17.81
C GLU A 231 16.86 12.83 -18.38
N VAL A 232 16.19 13.96 -18.15
CA VAL A 232 16.64 15.29 -18.59
C VAL A 232 16.70 16.23 -17.40
N GLU A 233 17.86 16.87 -17.21
CA GLU A 233 18.08 17.94 -16.23
C GLU A 233 17.55 19.27 -16.78
N CYS A 234 16.61 19.87 -16.06
CA CYS A 234 15.88 21.07 -16.46
C CYS A 234 16.04 22.15 -15.38
N GLN A 235 16.35 23.36 -15.80
CA GLN A 235 16.57 24.52 -14.92
C GLN A 235 15.27 25.31 -14.66
N ASN A 236 14.23 25.09 -15.47
CA ASN A 236 12.95 25.78 -15.36
C ASN A 236 11.80 24.91 -15.92
N GLU A 237 10.56 25.33 -15.69
CA GLU A 237 9.37 24.59 -16.15
C GLU A 237 9.25 24.51 -17.68
N ALA A 238 9.75 25.50 -18.43
CA ALA A 238 9.65 25.48 -19.90
C ALA A 238 10.56 24.41 -20.51
N GLU A 239 11.76 24.24 -19.97
CA GLU A 239 12.66 23.13 -20.33
C GLU A 239 12.05 21.77 -19.95
N ALA A 240 11.40 21.69 -18.78
CA ALA A 240 10.67 20.50 -18.37
C ALA A 240 9.53 20.16 -19.33
N ASP A 241 8.76 21.16 -19.80
CA ASP A 241 7.72 20.96 -20.80
C ASP A 241 8.29 20.43 -22.11
N GLU A 242 9.39 21.02 -22.60
CA GLU A 242 10.07 20.55 -23.82
C GLU A 242 10.55 19.10 -23.67
N ALA A 243 11.14 18.76 -22.51
CA ALA A 243 11.61 17.41 -22.23
C ALA A 243 10.45 16.39 -22.21
N ILE A 244 9.31 16.73 -21.59
CA ILE A 244 8.12 15.87 -21.53
C ILE A 244 7.53 15.68 -22.93
N GLU A 245 7.40 16.76 -23.70
CA GLU A 245 6.90 16.73 -25.08
C GLU A 245 7.78 15.84 -25.98
N ALA A 246 9.09 15.93 -25.79
CA ALA A 246 10.06 15.11 -26.50
C ALA A 246 10.08 13.62 -26.08
N GLY A 247 9.36 13.27 -25.00
CA GLY A 247 9.23 11.89 -24.52
C GLY A 247 10.32 11.44 -23.54
N ALA A 248 10.82 12.35 -22.70
CA ALA A 248 11.64 12.01 -21.55
C ALA A 248 10.84 11.19 -20.52
N ASP A 249 11.48 10.17 -19.93
CA ASP A 249 10.86 9.32 -18.91
C ASP A 249 10.88 10.00 -17.53
N ILE A 250 11.92 10.79 -17.27
CA ILE A 250 12.19 11.48 -16.00
C ILE A 250 12.62 12.91 -16.30
N VAL A 251 12.04 13.86 -15.57
CA VAL A 251 12.47 15.26 -15.57
C VAL A 251 13.07 15.58 -14.22
N MET A 252 14.35 15.94 -14.21
CA MET A 252 15.06 16.38 -13.02
C MET A 252 15.00 17.91 -12.94
N LEU A 253 14.34 18.44 -11.92
CA LEU A 253 14.32 19.86 -11.60
C LEU A 253 15.56 20.18 -10.75
N ASP A 254 16.56 20.81 -11.38
CA ASP A 254 17.84 21.07 -10.73
C ASP A 254 17.84 22.41 -9.98
N ASN A 255 18.30 22.39 -8.72
CA ASN A 255 18.45 23.54 -7.83
C ASN A 255 17.17 24.36 -7.56
N PHE A 256 16.00 23.74 -7.68
CA PHE A 256 14.77 24.30 -7.13
C PHE A 256 14.82 24.25 -5.61
N ASP A 257 14.25 25.24 -4.91
CA ASP A 257 14.05 25.17 -3.48
C ASP A 257 12.83 24.30 -3.12
N GLY A 258 12.68 23.91 -1.84
CA GLY A 258 11.59 23.06 -1.38
C GLY A 258 10.18 23.56 -1.76
N PRO A 259 9.85 24.85 -1.56
CA PRO A 259 8.58 25.41 -2.03
C PRO A 259 8.45 25.43 -3.56
N GLY A 260 9.49 25.88 -4.28
CA GLY A 260 9.49 26.02 -5.72
C GLY A 260 9.31 24.68 -6.43
N ILE A 261 9.98 23.63 -5.97
CA ILE A 261 9.85 22.30 -6.57
C ILE A 261 8.43 21.74 -6.43
N LYS A 262 7.72 22.02 -5.33
CA LYS A 262 6.33 21.59 -5.16
C LYS A 262 5.40 22.31 -6.13
N VAL A 263 5.60 23.62 -6.32
CA VAL A 263 4.82 24.43 -7.25
C VAL A 263 5.05 23.95 -8.69
N ALA A 264 6.31 23.80 -9.10
CA ALA A 264 6.68 23.33 -10.43
C ALA A 264 6.19 21.90 -10.67
N ALA A 265 6.39 20.99 -9.71
CA ALA A 265 5.92 19.62 -9.83
C ALA A 265 4.39 19.54 -9.97
N LYS A 266 3.65 20.33 -9.19
CA LYS A 266 2.18 20.41 -9.31
C LYS A 266 1.76 20.96 -10.67
N SER A 267 2.34 22.08 -11.09
CA SER A 267 2.08 22.71 -12.39
C SER A 267 2.31 21.73 -13.54
N LEU A 268 3.48 21.09 -13.59
CA LEU A 268 3.82 20.10 -14.62
C LEU A 268 2.87 18.90 -14.62
N LYS A 269 2.55 18.35 -13.44
CA LYS A 269 1.60 17.22 -13.33
C LYS A 269 0.19 17.60 -13.78
N GLU A 270 -0.30 18.79 -13.46
CA GLU A 270 -1.62 19.26 -13.89
C GLU A 270 -1.66 19.53 -15.40
N ARG A 271 -0.63 20.18 -15.95
CA ARG A 271 -0.54 20.51 -17.39
C ARG A 271 -0.43 19.28 -18.30
N TRP A 272 0.22 18.22 -17.81
CA TRP A 272 0.51 17.01 -18.59
C TRP A 272 -0.31 15.76 -18.18
N ALA A 273 -1.23 15.88 -17.21
CA ALA A 273 -1.98 14.76 -16.61
C ALA A 273 -2.61 13.77 -17.60
N SER A 274 -3.09 14.25 -18.75
CA SER A 274 -3.74 13.44 -19.80
C SER A 274 -2.89 13.24 -21.05
N LYS A 275 -1.69 13.83 -21.10
CA LYS A 275 -0.87 13.91 -22.32
C LYS A 275 0.34 12.96 -22.28
N ALA A 276 0.99 12.85 -21.12
CA ALA A 276 2.22 12.08 -20.98
C ALA A 276 2.38 11.47 -19.58
N LYS A 277 3.12 10.37 -19.50
CA LYS A 277 3.55 9.76 -18.24
C LYS A 277 5.04 10.01 -18.07
N PHE A 278 5.43 10.62 -16.96
CA PHE A 278 6.82 10.95 -16.62
C PHE A 278 7.00 10.99 -15.10
N LEU A 279 8.24 10.84 -14.64
CA LEU A 279 8.63 11.06 -13.24
C LEU A 279 9.23 12.47 -13.07
N ILE A 280 9.14 12.99 -11.85
CA ILE A 280 9.80 14.24 -11.47
C ILE A 280 10.82 13.90 -10.39
N GLU A 281 12.07 14.29 -10.62
CA GLU A 281 13.17 14.17 -9.67
C GLU A 281 13.56 15.56 -9.19
N GLY A 282 13.82 15.71 -7.89
CA GLY A 282 14.38 16.92 -7.30
C GLY A 282 15.84 16.72 -6.93
N SER A 283 16.70 17.62 -7.39
CA SER A 283 18.14 17.55 -7.13
C SER A 283 18.69 18.92 -6.70
N GLY A 284 19.79 18.90 -5.94
CA GLY A 284 20.52 20.09 -5.51
C GLY A 284 20.59 20.22 -3.98
N GLY A 285 21.80 20.09 -3.42
CA GLY A 285 22.08 20.46 -2.03
C GLY A 285 21.28 19.76 -0.92
N LEU A 286 20.66 18.60 -1.20
CA LEU A 286 19.82 17.90 -0.23
C LEU A 286 20.64 17.30 0.93
N THR A 287 20.17 17.53 2.15
CA THR A 287 20.72 17.04 3.42
C THR A 287 19.61 16.45 4.29
N GLU A 288 19.99 15.74 5.35
CA GLU A 288 19.03 15.22 6.36
C GLU A 288 18.14 16.33 6.95
N ASP A 289 18.65 17.56 7.04
CA ASP A 289 17.96 18.69 7.67
C ASP A 289 17.05 19.48 6.72
N ASN A 290 17.31 19.45 5.40
CA ASN A 290 16.61 20.28 4.43
C ASN A 290 15.73 19.50 3.44
N VAL A 291 15.72 18.17 3.51
CA VAL A 291 15.00 17.31 2.54
C VAL A 291 13.48 17.34 2.74
N ASP A 292 12.99 17.56 3.95
CA ASP A 292 11.55 17.54 4.26
C ASP A 292 10.73 18.56 3.43
N PRO A 293 11.17 19.82 3.27
CA PRO A 293 10.57 20.77 2.35
C PRO A 293 10.49 20.31 0.89
N TYR A 294 11.24 19.31 0.44
CA TYR A 294 11.18 18.80 -0.94
C TYR A 294 10.15 17.68 -1.11
N PHE A 295 9.67 17.11 -0.01
CA PHE A 295 8.63 16.10 -0.05
C PHE A 295 7.30 16.75 -0.47
N SER A 296 6.97 16.56 -1.75
CA SER A 296 5.66 16.91 -2.29
C SER A 296 4.71 15.77 -1.97
N PRO A 297 3.59 15.98 -1.24
CA PRO A 297 2.61 14.94 -0.98
C PRO A 297 2.03 14.43 -2.30
N ALA A 298 2.68 13.44 -2.90
CA ALA A 298 2.20 12.78 -4.09
C ALA A 298 1.10 11.80 -3.64
N LEU A 299 -0.12 12.13 -4.03
CA LEU A 299 -1.18 11.18 -4.36
C LEU A 299 -2.05 10.56 -3.24
N TYR A 300 -1.91 10.93 -1.98
CA TYR A 300 -3.00 10.72 -0.99
C TYR A 300 -3.85 11.96 -0.78
N GLY A 301 -3.23 13.14 -0.91
CA GLY A 301 -3.93 14.42 -0.91
C GLY A 301 -4.85 14.60 -2.11
N LEU A 302 -4.57 14.02 -3.29
CA LEU A 302 -5.34 14.34 -4.49
C LEU A 302 -6.79 13.83 -4.43
N LEU A 303 -7.08 12.68 -3.82
CA LEU A 303 -8.46 12.17 -3.72
C LEU A 303 -9.26 12.89 -2.62
N ALA A 304 -8.62 13.22 -1.50
CA ALA A 304 -9.21 14.02 -0.42
C ALA A 304 -9.38 15.50 -0.83
N PHE A 305 -8.42 16.05 -1.58
CA PHE A 305 -8.42 17.40 -2.11
C PHE A 305 -9.37 17.56 -3.31
N GLU A 306 -9.50 16.55 -4.18
CA GLU A 306 -10.55 16.51 -5.21
C GLU A 306 -11.94 16.42 -4.56
N GLY A 307 -12.05 15.67 -3.46
CA GLY A 307 -13.24 15.58 -2.62
C GLY A 307 -13.62 16.91 -1.94
N LEU A 308 -12.63 17.66 -1.44
CA LEU A 308 -12.75 19.00 -0.88
C LEU A 308 -13.08 20.05 -1.97
N ARG A 309 -12.36 20.01 -3.09
CA ARG A 309 -12.49 20.90 -4.26
C ARG A 309 -13.86 20.73 -4.96
N LYS A 310 -14.42 19.51 -4.96
CA LYS A 310 -15.76 19.21 -5.50
C LYS A 310 -16.90 19.35 -4.47
N LYS A 311 -16.61 19.88 -3.26
CA LYS A 311 -17.55 20.03 -2.12
C LYS A 311 -18.22 18.71 -1.67
N SER A 312 -17.57 17.57 -1.91
CA SER A 312 -18.07 16.23 -1.52
C SER A 312 -17.53 15.73 -0.16
N LEU A 313 -16.50 16.35 0.41
CA LEU A 313 -15.96 16.05 1.76
C LEU A 313 -15.64 17.34 2.54
N SER A 314 -15.75 17.30 3.87
CA SER A 314 -15.26 18.34 4.79
C SER A 314 -13.77 18.14 5.14
N VAL A 315 -13.12 19.18 5.69
CA VAL A 315 -11.71 19.12 6.14
C VAL A 315 -11.50 18.03 7.20
N SER A 316 -12.48 17.82 8.09
CA SER A 316 -12.48 16.72 9.05
C SER A 316 -12.70 15.34 8.41
N GLY A 317 -13.53 15.25 7.36
CA GLY A 317 -13.73 14.01 6.60
C GLY A 317 -12.52 13.59 5.77
N ALA A 318 -11.74 14.57 5.29
CA ALA A 318 -10.46 14.33 4.61
C ALA A 318 -9.39 13.79 5.58
N LEU A 319 -9.36 14.29 6.82
CA LEU A 319 -8.46 13.82 7.87
C LEU A 319 -8.84 12.41 8.39
N ALA A 320 -10.13 12.10 8.49
CA ALA A 320 -10.62 10.79 8.93
C ALA A 320 -10.42 9.68 7.89
N ALA A 321 -10.36 10.01 6.59
CA ALA A 321 -10.15 9.06 5.49
C ALA A 321 -8.69 8.62 5.32
N GLY A 322 -7.75 9.25 6.03
CA GLY A 322 -6.31 9.14 5.82
C GLY A 322 -5.65 7.80 6.17
N ASN A 323 -6.38 6.76 6.58
CA ASN A 323 -5.79 5.46 6.94
C ASN A 323 -6.71 4.24 6.68
N ILE A 324 -7.81 4.35 5.93
CA ILE A 324 -8.82 3.26 5.87
C ILE A 324 -9.19 2.86 4.44
N PHE A 325 -8.63 1.71 4.04
CA PHE A 325 -9.12 0.62 3.17
C PHE A 325 -9.84 0.95 1.82
N PRO A 326 -9.48 0.27 0.71
CA PRO A 326 -10.10 0.42 -0.62
C PRO A 326 -11.64 0.34 -0.66
N LEU A 327 -12.24 -0.43 0.25
CA LEU A 327 -13.68 -0.64 0.35
C LEU A 327 -14.43 0.61 0.84
N LEU A 328 -13.87 1.33 1.83
CA LEU A 328 -14.43 2.59 2.32
C LEU A 328 -14.46 3.63 1.19
N LEU A 329 -13.35 3.73 0.44
CA LEU A 329 -13.22 4.64 -0.69
C LEU A 329 -14.20 4.29 -1.81
N ALA A 330 -14.34 3.01 -2.17
CA ALA A 330 -15.26 2.54 -3.19
C ALA A 330 -16.73 2.84 -2.82
N PHE A 331 -17.11 2.65 -1.56
CA PHE A 331 -18.41 3.08 -1.04
C PHE A 331 -18.61 4.59 -1.23
N TYR A 332 -17.68 5.42 -0.73
CA TYR A 332 -17.83 6.88 -0.80
C TYR A 332 -17.87 7.41 -2.22
N MET A 333 -16.98 6.94 -3.10
CA MET A 333 -16.89 7.41 -4.48
C MET A 333 -18.11 7.03 -5.30
N SER A 334 -18.57 5.77 -5.18
CA SER A 334 -19.72 5.30 -5.96
C SER A 334 -21.03 5.91 -5.47
N SER A 335 -21.23 5.96 -4.16
CA SER A 335 -22.40 6.57 -3.54
C SER A 335 -22.50 8.07 -3.83
N SER A 336 -21.39 8.82 -3.77
CA SER A 336 -21.38 10.27 -4.05
C SER A 336 -21.78 10.59 -5.49
N ARG A 337 -21.44 9.73 -6.46
CA ARG A 337 -21.86 9.90 -7.85
C ARG A 337 -23.37 9.68 -8.01
N LEU A 338 -23.94 8.68 -7.35
CA LEU A 338 -25.36 8.37 -7.44
C LEU A 338 -26.25 9.42 -6.76
N THR A 339 -25.81 9.96 -5.63
CA THR A 339 -26.55 11.04 -4.95
C THR A 339 -26.75 12.26 -5.86
N LYS A 340 -25.82 12.54 -6.79
CA LYS A 340 -25.97 13.63 -7.77
C LYS A 340 -26.99 13.32 -8.87
N ILE A 341 -27.19 12.05 -9.20
CA ILE A 341 -28.16 11.62 -10.22
C ILE A 341 -29.58 11.67 -9.65
N GLY A 342 -29.75 11.25 -8.39
CA GLY A 342 -31.05 11.23 -7.70
C GLY A 342 -31.53 12.58 -7.15
N SER A 343 -30.62 13.54 -6.92
CA SER A 343 -30.91 14.77 -6.18
C SER A 343 -32.07 15.60 -6.74
N LYS A 344 -32.12 15.82 -8.05
CA LYS A 344 -33.15 16.66 -8.69
C LYS A 344 -34.56 16.09 -8.51
N LYS A 345 -34.68 14.75 -8.47
CA LYS A 345 -35.97 14.08 -8.32
C LYS A 345 -36.37 13.97 -6.84
N LYS A 346 -35.41 13.78 -5.93
CA LYS A 346 -35.65 13.83 -4.47
C LYS A 346 -36.11 15.21 -4.01
N GLU A 347 -35.52 16.28 -4.52
CA GLU A 347 -35.95 17.66 -4.24
C GLU A 347 -37.43 17.92 -4.60
N SER A 348 -37.93 17.29 -5.67
CA SER A 348 -39.35 17.39 -6.05
C SER A 348 -40.29 16.59 -5.14
N LEU A 349 -39.79 15.63 -4.36
CA LEU A 349 -40.57 14.67 -3.58
C LEU A 349 -40.49 14.89 -2.06
N GLU A 350 -39.42 15.51 -1.57
CA GLU A 350 -39.13 15.69 -0.13
C GLU A 350 -39.14 17.18 0.25
N GLU A 351 -39.75 17.52 1.39
CA GLU A 351 -39.76 18.90 1.93
C GLU A 351 -38.43 19.28 2.59
N ASP A 352 -37.80 18.35 3.31
CA ASP A 352 -36.59 18.60 4.10
C ASP A 352 -35.29 18.43 3.27
N PHE A 353 -35.39 18.46 1.94
CA PHE A 353 -34.26 18.19 1.06
C PHE A 353 -33.17 19.27 1.20
N LYS A 354 -31.99 18.88 1.69
CA LYS A 354 -30.83 19.77 1.76
C LYS A 354 -30.03 19.74 0.47
N ILE A 355 -29.95 20.89 -0.21
CA ILE A 355 -29.14 21.07 -1.41
C ILE A 355 -27.65 21.11 -0.99
N GLY A 356 -26.95 19.99 -1.19
CA GLY A 356 -25.51 19.90 -1.00
C GLY A 356 -25.11 18.60 -0.31
N GLY A 357 -24.48 17.69 -1.05
CA GLY A 357 -24.00 16.39 -0.58
C GLY A 357 -22.79 16.45 0.37
N GLN A 358 -22.80 17.36 1.34
CA GLN A 358 -21.84 17.35 2.44
C GLN A 358 -22.33 16.40 3.53
N ARG A 359 -21.75 15.20 3.55
CA ARG A 359 -22.00 14.21 4.62
C ARG A 359 -21.49 14.78 5.94
N THR A 360 -22.34 14.80 6.96
CA THR A 360 -21.97 15.31 8.29
C THR A 360 -21.04 14.33 9.00
N ALA A 361 -20.31 14.79 10.03
CA ALA A 361 -19.47 13.91 10.85
C ALA A 361 -20.26 12.73 11.44
N VAL A 362 -21.51 12.97 11.82
CA VAL A 362 -22.43 11.93 12.31
C VAL A 362 -22.66 10.86 11.23
N GLN A 363 -22.92 11.26 9.98
CA GLN A 363 -23.12 10.29 8.89
C GLN A 363 -21.86 9.48 8.57
N VAL A 364 -20.69 10.11 8.63
CA VAL A 364 -19.40 9.42 8.42
C VAL A 364 -19.13 8.43 9.56
N LEU A 365 -19.40 8.82 10.80
CA LEU A 365 -19.24 7.94 11.96
C LEU A 365 -20.26 6.80 11.94
N SER A 366 -21.55 7.06 11.70
CA SER A 366 -22.59 6.03 11.61
C SER A 366 -22.30 4.97 10.55
N ASN A 367 -21.76 5.38 9.39
CA ASN A 367 -21.45 4.45 8.30
C ASN A 367 -20.02 3.88 8.36
N GLY A 368 -19.15 4.43 9.21
CA GLY A 368 -17.73 4.07 9.28
C GLY A 368 -17.35 3.30 10.55
N PHE A 369 -18.04 3.54 11.68
CA PHE A 369 -17.64 3.08 13.00
C PHE A 369 -17.51 1.56 13.09
N THR A 370 -18.54 0.83 12.67
CA THR A 370 -18.54 -0.65 12.70
C THR A 370 -17.40 -1.22 11.86
N GLY A 371 -17.21 -0.73 10.64
CA GLY A 371 -16.09 -1.13 9.78
C GLY A 371 -14.73 -0.87 10.42
N THR A 372 -14.52 0.32 10.99
CA THR A 372 -13.29 0.66 11.71
C THR A 372 -13.07 -0.23 12.92
N PHE A 373 -14.11 -0.51 13.70
CA PHE A 373 -14.03 -1.37 14.88
C PHE A 373 -13.65 -2.81 14.51
N ILE A 374 -14.25 -3.37 13.45
CA ILE A 374 -13.89 -4.69 12.91
C ILE A 374 -12.42 -4.71 12.45
N ALA A 375 -11.95 -3.67 11.77
CA ALA A 375 -10.57 -3.56 11.33
C ALA A 375 -9.58 -3.49 12.51
N CYS A 376 -9.93 -2.77 13.58
CA CYS A 376 -9.12 -2.74 14.81
C CYS A 376 -9.04 -4.11 15.48
N ILE A 377 -10.17 -4.82 15.59
CA ILE A 377 -10.20 -6.19 16.14
C ILE A 377 -9.35 -7.12 15.28
N HIS A 378 -9.46 -7.03 13.96
CA HIS A 378 -8.65 -7.81 13.03
C HIS A 378 -7.16 -7.54 13.23
N TYR A 379 -6.75 -6.27 13.30
CA TYR A 379 -5.36 -5.91 13.57
C TYR A 379 -4.86 -6.44 14.92
N MET A 380 -5.64 -6.29 15.99
CA MET A 380 -5.23 -6.69 17.35
C MET A 380 -5.09 -8.21 17.50
N PHE A 381 -6.05 -9.00 17.00
CA PHE A 381 -6.11 -10.44 17.24
C PHE A 381 -5.51 -11.29 16.11
N VAL A 382 -5.34 -10.73 14.91
CA VAL A 382 -4.85 -11.48 13.75
C VAL A 382 -3.46 -11.01 13.33
N VAL A 383 -3.20 -9.70 13.30
CA VAL A 383 -1.95 -9.13 12.79
C VAL A 383 -0.90 -8.96 13.89
N HIS A 384 -1.28 -8.38 15.04
CA HIS A 384 -0.34 -8.06 16.11
C HIS A 384 0.20 -9.30 16.84
N GLU A 385 -0.63 -10.32 17.07
CA GLU A 385 -0.21 -11.55 17.77
C GLU A 385 0.69 -12.47 16.92
N ASN A 386 0.70 -12.35 15.59
CA ASN A 386 1.37 -13.31 14.70
C ASN A 386 2.69 -12.83 14.06
N GLY A 387 3.13 -11.60 14.28
CA GLY A 387 4.35 -11.07 13.64
C GLY A 387 4.34 -11.18 12.10
N ASP A 388 5.47 -10.90 11.45
CA ASP A 388 5.61 -10.87 9.98
C ASP A 388 5.33 -12.21 9.24
N SER A 389 4.87 -13.27 9.92
CA SER A 389 4.38 -14.52 9.31
C SER A 389 2.95 -14.38 8.76
N ILE A 390 2.76 -13.46 7.82
CA ILE A 390 1.48 -13.20 7.12
C ILE A 390 1.12 -14.33 6.12
N ASP A 391 2.05 -15.25 5.84
CA ASP A 391 1.91 -16.28 4.79
C ASP A 391 0.81 -17.33 5.06
N GLY A 392 0.27 -17.43 6.28
CA GLY A 392 -0.73 -18.44 6.65
C GLY A 392 -2.20 -17.98 6.70
N LEU A 393 -2.48 -16.68 6.65
CA LEU A 393 -3.79 -16.09 6.96
C LEU A 393 -4.60 -15.75 5.70
N CYS A 394 -4.72 -16.73 4.81
CA CYS A 394 -5.50 -16.62 3.58
C CYS A 394 -7.01 -16.64 3.86
N PHE A 395 -7.78 -15.77 3.19
CA PHE A 395 -9.23 -15.94 3.12
C PHE A 395 -9.54 -17.25 2.38
N GLY A 396 -10.15 -18.20 3.08
CA GLY A 396 -10.62 -19.44 2.48
C GLY A 396 -9.63 -20.61 2.43
N ASN A 397 -8.62 -20.65 3.31
CA ASN A 397 -8.01 -21.93 3.69
C ASN A 397 -9.03 -22.76 4.51
N PHE A 398 -10.04 -23.29 3.82
CA PHE A 398 -11.09 -24.13 4.38
C PHE A 398 -10.67 -25.60 4.54
N GLU A 399 -9.40 -25.93 4.28
CA GLU A 399 -8.87 -27.30 4.27
C GLU A 399 -8.40 -27.80 5.64
N ALA A 400 -8.75 -27.12 6.75
CA ALA A 400 -8.50 -27.67 8.08
C ALA A 400 -9.52 -28.79 8.39
N PRO A 401 -9.08 -30.01 8.76
CA PRO A 401 -9.97 -31.12 9.11
C PRO A 401 -11.00 -30.71 10.16
N SER A 402 -12.22 -31.22 10.00
CA SER A 402 -13.43 -30.76 10.68
C SER A 402 -13.47 -30.89 12.21
N GLU A 403 -12.46 -31.51 12.82
CA GLU A 403 -12.38 -31.83 14.25
C GLU A 403 -11.19 -31.19 14.96
N ASP A 404 -10.31 -30.48 14.25
CA ASP A 404 -9.16 -29.83 14.87
C ASP A 404 -9.57 -28.51 15.54
N THR A 405 -9.56 -28.50 16.87
CA THR A 405 -9.82 -27.34 17.75
C THR A 405 -8.55 -26.58 18.13
N SER A 406 -7.44 -26.81 17.41
CA SER A 406 -6.20 -26.09 17.64
C SER A 406 -6.39 -24.56 17.55
N PRO A 407 -5.66 -23.77 18.37
CA PRO A 407 -5.74 -22.31 18.36
C PRO A 407 -5.57 -21.67 16.96
N THR A 408 -4.78 -22.31 16.10
CA THR A 408 -4.51 -21.88 14.73
C THR A 408 -5.75 -21.95 13.83
N VAL A 409 -6.56 -23.01 13.94
CA VAL A 409 -7.80 -23.16 13.15
C VAL A 409 -8.86 -22.16 13.58
N TRP A 410 -8.96 -21.90 14.89
CA TRP A 410 -9.87 -20.89 15.43
C TRP A 410 -9.52 -19.48 14.93
N LEU A 411 -8.23 -19.11 14.95
CA LEU A 411 -7.74 -17.82 14.43
C LEU A 411 -8.01 -17.66 12.93
N LEU A 412 -7.85 -18.72 12.14
CA LEU A 412 -8.14 -18.69 10.71
C LEU A 412 -9.64 -18.49 10.40
N ARG A 413 -10.52 -19.12 11.19
CA ARG A 413 -11.97 -18.90 11.11
C ARG A 413 -12.35 -17.49 11.54
N LEU A 414 -11.73 -16.99 12.61
CA LEU A 414 -11.92 -15.61 13.07
C LEU A 414 -11.48 -14.61 12.00
N ASN A 415 -10.31 -14.80 11.38
CA ASN A 415 -9.82 -13.97 10.27
C ASN A 415 -10.83 -13.91 9.12
N THR A 416 -11.29 -15.08 8.65
CA THR A 416 -12.26 -15.17 7.54
C THR A 416 -13.60 -14.52 7.91
N ALA A 417 -14.07 -14.72 9.15
CA ALA A 417 -15.29 -14.10 9.66
C ALA A 417 -15.19 -12.57 9.77
N LEU A 418 -14.06 -12.04 10.24
CA LEU A 418 -13.84 -10.59 10.34
C LEU A 418 -13.76 -9.94 8.95
N ILE A 419 -13.11 -10.59 7.98
CA ILE A 419 -13.09 -10.11 6.59
C ILE A 419 -14.51 -10.11 6.00
N ALA A 420 -15.29 -11.18 6.22
CA ALA A 420 -16.67 -11.26 5.76
C ALA A 420 -17.56 -10.20 6.43
N ALA A 421 -17.41 -9.97 7.74
CA ALA A 421 -18.11 -8.93 8.47
C ALA A 421 -17.78 -7.53 7.93
N TYR A 422 -16.50 -7.28 7.62
CA TYR A 422 -16.03 -6.03 7.06
C TYR A 422 -16.61 -5.74 5.66
N ILE A 423 -16.61 -6.74 4.78
CA ILE A 423 -17.24 -6.64 3.46
C ILE A 423 -18.74 -6.47 3.59
N GLY A 424 -19.38 -7.25 4.47
CA GLY A 424 -20.82 -7.17 4.73
C GLY A 424 -21.26 -5.79 5.20
N HIS A 425 -20.48 -5.15 6.09
CA HIS A 425 -20.70 -3.78 6.55
C HIS A 425 -20.76 -2.78 5.38
N TYR A 426 -19.70 -2.72 4.56
CA TYR A 426 -19.66 -1.75 3.45
C TYR A 426 -20.61 -2.12 2.30
N ALA A 427 -20.88 -3.41 2.10
CA ALA A 427 -21.86 -3.86 1.12
C ALA A 427 -23.28 -3.44 1.53
N CYS A 428 -23.61 -3.50 2.83
CA CYS A 428 -24.86 -2.96 3.37
C CYS A 428 -24.96 -1.45 3.12
N CYS A 429 -23.97 -0.67 3.56
CA CYS A 429 -23.99 0.79 3.41
C CYS A 429 -24.10 1.22 1.94
N ASN A 430 -23.35 0.56 1.04
CA ASN A 430 -23.37 0.87 -0.38
C ASN A 430 -24.67 0.41 -1.05
N GLY A 431 -25.12 -0.80 -0.75
CA GLY A 431 -26.35 -1.37 -1.28
C GLY A 431 -27.57 -0.52 -0.90
N ASP A 432 -27.68 -0.11 0.36
CA ASP A 432 -28.73 0.77 0.82
C ASP A 432 -28.71 2.13 0.12
N THR A 433 -27.53 2.77 0.04
CA THR A 433 -27.40 4.07 -0.63
C THR A 433 -27.81 3.96 -2.11
N TRP A 434 -27.38 2.91 -2.81
CA TRP A 434 -27.75 2.69 -4.20
C TRP A 434 -29.25 2.42 -4.37
N ALA A 435 -29.84 1.63 -3.48
CA ALA A 435 -31.28 1.37 -3.47
C ALA A 435 -32.10 2.64 -3.27
N SER A 436 -31.69 3.48 -2.33
CA SER A 436 -32.35 4.74 -1.99
C SER A 436 -32.20 5.81 -3.07
N GLU A 437 -31.06 5.89 -3.76
CA GLU A 437 -30.84 6.86 -4.84
C GLU A 437 -31.48 6.44 -6.17
N LEU A 438 -31.36 5.17 -6.55
CA LEU A 438 -31.91 4.66 -7.82
C LEU A 438 -33.37 4.22 -7.71
N GLY A 439 -33.81 3.74 -6.55
CA GLY A 439 -35.19 3.29 -6.33
C GLY A 439 -36.23 4.38 -6.54
N VAL A 440 -35.89 5.64 -6.25
CA VAL A 440 -36.76 6.81 -6.50
C VAL A 440 -37.05 6.99 -8.00
N LEU A 441 -36.15 6.53 -8.87
CA LEU A 441 -36.28 6.58 -10.32
C LEU A 441 -37.19 5.47 -10.87
N SER A 442 -37.58 4.49 -10.04
CA SER A 442 -38.45 3.38 -10.45
C SER A 442 -39.77 3.89 -11.06
N PRO A 443 -40.27 3.31 -12.16
CA PRO A 443 -41.51 3.76 -12.80
C PRO A 443 -42.74 3.54 -11.88
N GLY A 444 -42.75 2.47 -11.10
CA GLY A 444 -43.83 2.15 -10.16
C GLY A 444 -43.76 2.92 -8.83
N ARG A 445 -44.85 2.89 -8.06
CA ARG A 445 -44.84 3.32 -6.65
C ARG A 445 -44.14 2.26 -5.78
N PRO A 446 -43.33 2.68 -4.80
CA PRO A 446 -42.72 1.75 -3.86
C PRO A 446 -43.78 1.06 -3.00
N ILE A 447 -43.44 -0.12 -2.51
CA ILE A 447 -44.26 -0.94 -1.64
C ILE A 447 -43.67 -0.86 -0.23
N LEU A 448 -44.49 -0.60 0.79
CA LEU A 448 -44.02 -0.60 2.17
C LEU A 448 -43.75 -2.04 2.64
N ILE A 449 -42.53 -2.32 3.10
CA ILE A 449 -42.08 -3.69 3.40
C ILE A 449 -42.93 -4.41 4.47
N THR A 450 -43.53 -3.67 5.40
CA THR A 450 -44.33 -4.23 6.50
C THR A 450 -45.77 -4.55 6.13
N THR A 451 -46.37 -3.81 5.18
CA THR A 451 -47.81 -3.92 4.86
C THR A 451 -48.08 -4.38 3.43
N MET A 452 -47.04 -4.43 2.59
CA MET A 452 -47.12 -4.70 1.15
C MET A 452 -48.07 -3.76 0.38
N LYS A 453 -48.39 -2.58 0.94
CA LYS A 453 -49.20 -1.55 0.29
C LYS A 453 -48.34 -0.54 -0.45
N GLN A 454 -48.88 0.01 -1.53
CA GLN A 454 -48.21 1.09 -2.27
C GLN A 454 -48.17 2.36 -1.42
N VAL A 455 -46.98 2.97 -1.33
CA VAL A 455 -46.75 4.22 -0.61
C VAL A 455 -46.15 5.28 -1.54
N PRO A 456 -46.22 6.57 -1.17
CA PRO A 456 -45.56 7.63 -1.92
C PRO A 456 -44.04 7.39 -2.04
N LYS A 457 -43.43 7.97 -3.07
CA LYS A 457 -41.97 7.92 -3.24
C LYS A 457 -41.31 8.77 -2.15
N GLY A 458 -40.20 8.28 -1.59
CA GLY A 458 -39.49 8.92 -0.49
C GLY A 458 -39.96 8.51 0.91
N THR A 459 -40.95 7.61 1.03
CA THR A 459 -41.35 7.02 2.32
C THR A 459 -40.26 6.07 2.84
N ASN A 460 -39.84 6.26 4.09
CA ASN A 460 -38.89 5.36 4.76
C ASN A 460 -39.47 3.94 4.84
N GLY A 461 -38.67 2.96 4.44
CA GLY A 461 -39.08 1.55 4.34
C GLY A 461 -39.90 1.17 3.12
N GLY A 462 -40.03 2.07 2.14
CA GLY A 462 -40.58 1.78 0.83
C GLY A 462 -39.56 1.09 -0.08
N ILE A 463 -39.83 -0.15 -0.49
CA ILE A 463 -38.99 -0.91 -1.41
C ILE A 463 -39.52 -0.83 -2.84
N SER A 464 -38.61 -0.84 -3.82
CA SER A 464 -38.95 -0.88 -5.25
C SER A 464 -38.08 -1.90 -5.96
N LEU A 465 -38.56 -2.47 -7.08
CA LEU A 465 -37.78 -3.45 -7.85
C LEU A 465 -36.41 -2.89 -8.27
N LEU A 466 -36.37 -1.65 -8.76
CA LEU A 466 -35.13 -0.99 -9.13
C LEU A 466 -34.21 -0.77 -7.92
N GLY A 467 -34.78 -0.45 -6.76
CA GLY A 467 -34.04 -0.33 -5.51
C GLY A 467 -33.41 -1.64 -5.06
N LEU A 468 -34.15 -2.75 -5.12
CA LEU A 468 -33.66 -4.09 -4.75
C LEU A 468 -32.55 -4.57 -5.70
N ILE A 469 -32.71 -4.34 -7.01
CA ILE A 469 -31.65 -4.65 -7.98
C ILE A 469 -30.42 -3.77 -7.70
N ALA A 470 -30.62 -2.48 -7.41
CA ALA A 470 -29.55 -1.57 -7.08
C ALA A 470 -28.80 -1.96 -5.80
N SER A 471 -29.47 -2.49 -4.76
CA SER A 471 -28.78 -2.97 -3.56
C SER A 471 -27.94 -4.22 -3.81
N ILE A 472 -28.44 -5.17 -4.61
CA ILE A 472 -27.70 -6.37 -5.04
C ILE A 472 -26.44 -5.93 -5.80
N VAL A 473 -26.59 -5.09 -6.83
CA VAL A 473 -25.47 -4.64 -7.67
C VAL A 473 -24.48 -3.79 -6.87
N GLY A 474 -24.98 -2.89 -6.02
CA GLY A 474 -24.15 -2.05 -5.14
C GLY A 474 -23.35 -2.88 -4.14
N GLY A 475 -23.96 -3.91 -3.55
CA GLY A 475 -23.27 -4.86 -2.68
C GLY A 475 -22.24 -5.70 -3.43
N GLY A 476 -22.59 -6.22 -4.61
CA GLY A 476 -21.68 -6.99 -5.48
C GLY A 476 -20.47 -6.18 -5.94
N PHE A 477 -20.64 -4.88 -6.21
CA PHE A 477 -19.53 -3.97 -6.51
C PHE A 477 -18.54 -3.86 -5.35
N VAL A 478 -19.02 -3.75 -4.11
CA VAL A 478 -18.17 -3.75 -2.90
C VAL A 478 -17.45 -5.09 -2.77
N GLY A 479 -18.16 -6.21 -2.98
CA GLY A 479 -17.55 -7.54 -3.02
C GLY A 479 -16.42 -7.65 -4.04
N LEU A 480 -16.64 -7.17 -5.26
CA LEU A 480 -15.63 -7.17 -6.33
C LEU A 480 -14.38 -6.37 -5.94
N VAL A 481 -14.55 -5.14 -5.42
CA VAL A 481 -13.43 -4.32 -4.93
C VAL A 481 -12.70 -5.01 -3.77
N GLY A 482 -13.45 -5.68 -2.90
CA GLY A 482 -12.89 -6.51 -1.83
C GLY A 482 -11.98 -7.60 -2.38
N ALA A 483 -12.42 -8.34 -3.41
CA ALA A 483 -11.63 -9.40 -4.03
C ALA A 483 -10.35 -8.87 -4.70
N PHE A 484 -10.44 -7.72 -5.38
CA PHE A 484 -9.26 -7.08 -6.00
C PHE A 484 -8.20 -6.65 -4.98
N SER A 485 -8.60 -6.39 -3.73
CA SER A 485 -7.67 -6.06 -2.65
C SER A 485 -6.76 -7.25 -2.28
N PHE A 486 -7.12 -8.47 -2.68
CA PHE A 486 -6.32 -9.69 -2.45
C PHE A 486 -5.47 -10.10 -3.66
N VAL A 487 -5.55 -9.44 -4.82
CA VAL A 487 -4.82 -9.84 -6.06
C VAL A 487 -3.31 -9.85 -5.88
N MET A 488 -2.79 -8.99 -5.00
CA MET A 488 -1.35 -8.90 -4.70
C MET A 488 -0.94 -9.80 -3.53
N THR A 489 -1.85 -10.61 -2.98
CA THR A 489 -1.56 -11.53 -1.87
C THR A 489 -1.22 -12.93 -2.40
N PRO A 490 -0.29 -13.67 -1.75
CA PRO A 490 0.07 -15.04 -2.15
C PRO A 490 -1.12 -16.01 -2.19
N CYS A 491 -2.18 -15.68 -1.46
CA CYS A 491 -3.42 -16.45 -1.28
C CYS A 491 -4.44 -16.28 -2.41
N PHE A 492 -4.15 -15.48 -3.44
CA PHE A 492 -5.15 -15.16 -4.47
C PHE A 492 -5.50 -16.38 -5.33
N ASN A 493 -6.79 -16.73 -5.33
CA ASN A 493 -7.39 -17.67 -6.28
C ASN A 493 -8.56 -16.97 -6.98
N THR A 494 -8.74 -17.21 -8.27
CA THR A 494 -9.92 -16.77 -9.04
C THR A 494 -11.26 -17.11 -8.37
N SER A 495 -11.31 -18.17 -7.56
CA SER A 495 -12.51 -18.55 -6.81
C SER A 495 -12.93 -17.54 -5.73
N ILE A 496 -11.99 -16.75 -5.21
CA ILE A 496 -12.25 -15.70 -4.21
C ILE A 496 -13.15 -14.60 -4.80
N ILE A 497 -13.00 -14.30 -6.10
CA ILE A 497 -13.75 -13.24 -6.77
C ILE A 497 -15.26 -13.50 -6.68
N TYR A 498 -15.71 -14.69 -7.12
CA TYR A 498 -17.15 -14.97 -7.13
C TYR A 498 -17.70 -15.09 -5.70
N LYS A 499 -16.94 -15.65 -4.74
CA LYS A 499 -17.35 -15.76 -3.34
C LYS A 499 -17.60 -14.38 -2.72
N PHE A 500 -16.69 -13.43 -2.95
CA PHE A 500 -16.83 -12.07 -2.45
C PHE A 500 -17.97 -11.31 -3.12
N VAL A 501 -18.15 -11.49 -4.43
CA VAL A 501 -19.27 -10.88 -5.16
C VAL A 501 -20.60 -11.41 -4.67
N ILE A 502 -20.73 -12.73 -4.45
CA ILE A 502 -21.94 -13.34 -3.89
C ILE A 502 -22.20 -12.83 -2.47
N LEU A 503 -21.18 -12.85 -1.61
CA LEU A 503 -21.27 -12.34 -0.24
C LEU A 503 -21.69 -10.86 -0.22
N GLY A 504 -21.01 -10.02 -0.99
CA GLY A 504 -21.32 -8.60 -1.11
C GLY A 504 -22.74 -8.37 -1.63
N SER A 505 -23.17 -9.10 -2.66
CA SER A 505 -24.53 -8.99 -3.23
C SER A 505 -25.60 -9.39 -2.21
N ALA A 506 -25.38 -10.50 -1.48
CA ALA A 506 -26.28 -10.97 -0.44
C ALA A 506 -26.36 -9.99 0.74
N CYS A 507 -25.22 -9.47 1.20
CA CYS A 507 -25.16 -8.47 2.26
C CYS A 507 -25.77 -7.13 1.84
N GLY A 508 -25.58 -6.69 0.60
CA GLY A 508 -26.20 -5.48 0.06
C GLY A 508 -27.72 -5.58 0.06
N LEU A 509 -28.26 -6.71 -0.41
CA LEU A 509 -29.70 -6.97 -0.38
C LEU A 509 -30.23 -7.06 1.05
N PHE A 510 -29.64 -7.94 1.87
CA PHE A 510 -30.04 -8.16 3.26
C PHE A 510 -30.02 -6.86 4.07
N GLY A 511 -28.93 -6.11 3.97
CA GLY A 511 -28.76 -4.82 4.62
C GLY A 511 -29.84 -3.81 4.23
N SER A 512 -30.12 -3.67 2.92
CA SER A 512 -31.18 -2.76 2.44
C SER A 512 -32.59 -3.17 2.89
N LEU A 513 -32.84 -4.47 3.06
CA LEU A 513 -34.13 -4.97 3.57
C LEU A 513 -34.27 -4.74 5.08
N VAL A 514 -33.20 -4.94 5.85
CA VAL A 514 -33.16 -4.63 7.28
C VAL A 514 -33.33 -3.13 7.51
N ASP A 515 -32.64 -2.30 6.74
CA ASP A 515 -32.79 -0.85 6.76
C ASP A 515 -34.24 -0.45 6.44
N SER A 516 -34.80 -1.01 5.38
CA SER A 516 -36.21 -0.76 5.01
C SER A 516 -37.19 -1.21 6.09
N LEU A 517 -36.94 -2.33 6.77
CA LEU A 517 -37.79 -2.82 7.85
C LEU A 517 -37.77 -1.87 9.04
N PHE A 518 -36.58 -1.43 9.47
CA PHE A 518 -36.45 -0.43 10.52
C PHE A 518 -36.98 0.94 10.08
N GLY A 519 -36.83 1.31 8.81
CA GLY A 519 -37.39 2.53 8.27
C GLY A 519 -38.92 2.52 8.23
N ALA A 520 -39.55 1.38 7.95
CA ALA A 520 -41.01 1.26 7.98
C ALA A 520 -41.60 1.21 9.40
N THR A 521 -40.80 0.81 10.40
CA THR A 521 -41.27 0.55 11.77
C THR A 521 -40.83 1.63 12.77
N LEU A 522 -39.55 1.99 12.77
CA LEU A 522 -38.89 2.84 13.77
C LEU A 522 -38.55 4.25 13.26
N GLN A 523 -38.78 4.55 11.97
CA GLN A 523 -38.66 5.89 11.41
C GLN A 523 -40.02 6.41 10.97
N ARG A 524 -40.40 7.59 11.45
CA ARG A 524 -41.67 8.19 11.08
C ARG A 524 -41.58 8.88 9.71
N SER A 525 -42.44 8.50 8.77
CA SER A 525 -42.64 9.21 7.51
C SER A 525 -44.01 9.90 7.50
N THR A 526 -44.04 11.20 7.22
CA THR A 526 -45.29 11.97 7.10
C THR A 526 -45.44 12.54 5.69
N PHE A 527 -46.68 12.65 5.22
CA PHE A 527 -47.04 13.25 3.94
C PHE A 527 -47.79 14.56 4.18
N ASN A 528 -47.29 15.65 3.59
CA ASN A 528 -47.95 16.95 3.67
C ASN A 528 -48.95 17.09 2.51
N LYS A 529 -50.23 17.25 2.86
CA LYS A 529 -51.32 17.39 1.88
C LYS A 529 -51.26 18.69 1.07
N LYS A 530 -50.70 19.77 1.62
CA LYS A 530 -50.60 21.08 0.94
C LYS A 530 -49.49 21.11 -0.10
N SER A 531 -48.32 20.55 0.22
CA SER A 531 -47.17 20.54 -0.69
C SER A 531 -47.13 19.30 -1.60
N GLY A 532 -47.83 18.22 -1.24
CA GLY A 532 -47.79 16.94 -1.95
C GLY A 532 -46.48 16.18 -1.76
N LYS A 533 -45.68 16.52 -0.74
CA LYS A 533 -44.33 15.97 -0.50
C LYS A 533 -44.25 15.16 0.80
N ILE A 534 -43.23 14.31 0.89
CA ILE A 534 -42.89 13.56 2.11
C ILE A 534 -41.95 14.39 2.99
N THR A 535 -42.18 14.32 4.30
CA THR A 535 -41.38 14.94 5.35
C THR A 535 -40.85 13.80 6.23
N GLN A 536 -39.52 13.75 6.40
CA GLN A 536 -38.81 12.66 7.09
C GLN A 536 -38.33 13.07 8.49
N ASP A 537 -38.27 14.37 8.80
CA ASP A 537 -37.78 14.89 10.08
C ASP A 537 -38.89 15.67 10.80
N PHE A 538 -39.81 14.94 11.46
CA PHE A 538 -40.94 15.52 12.20
C PHE A 538 -40.48 16.49 13.31
N ARG A 539 -39.25 16.34 13.84
CA ARG A 539 -38.64 17.24 14.83
C ARG A 539 -38.25 18.59 14.25
N ARG A 540 -38.01 18.67 12.94
CA ARG A 540 -37.62 19.89 12.22
C ARG A 540 -38.76 20.62 11.55
N ALA A 541 -39.93 20.02 11.42
CA ALA A 541 -41.13 20.69 10.93
C ALA A 541 -41.31 22.01 11.71
N LYS A 542 -41.12 23.14 11.02
CA LYS A 542 -41.04 24.48 11.61
C LYS A 542 -42.23 24.71 12.53
N LYS A 543 -41.98 25.41 13.64
CA LYS A 543 -42.95 25.89 14.65
C LYS A 543 -44.15 26.69 14.09
N ASN A 544 -44.19 27.00 12.78
CA ASN A 544 -45.12 27.92 12.13
C ASN A 544 -45.93 27.32 10.95
N GLU A 545 -45.85 26.01 10.68
CA GLU A 545 -46.74 25.38 9.68
C GLU A 545 -47.69 24.38 10.35
N ASP A 546 -48.97 24.45 9.97
CA ASP A 546 -50.08 23.70 10.55
C ASP A 546 -49.79 22.19 10.60
N ARG A 547 -49.52 21.68 11.81
CA ARG A 547 -49.46 20.23 12.10
C ARG A 547 -50.74 19.46 11.68
N ALA A 548 -51.82 20.18 11.37
CA ALA A 548 -53.09 19.62 10.91
C ALA A 548 -53.03 18.99 9.51
N ASP A 549 -52.07 19.39 8.66
CA ASP A 549 -51.99 18.94 7.25
C ASP A 549 -51.02 17.77 7.02
N LEU A 550 -50.35 17.30 8.07
CA LEU A 550 -49.40 16.17 8.04
C LEU A 550 -50.11 14.85 8.33
N VAL A 551 -50.12 13.92 7.38
CA VAL A 551 -50.64 12.57 7.56
C VAL A 551 -49.49 11.59 7.76
N VAL A 552 -49.56 10.77 8.80
CA VAL A 552 -48.57 9.70 9.02
C VAL A 552 -48.74 8.60 7.97
N VAL A 553 -47.66 8.29 7.26
CA VAL A 553 -47.60 7.25 6.24
C VAL A 553 -47.08 5.93 6.82
N SER A 554 -46.01 5.99 7.61
CA SER A 554 -45.38 4.81 8.22
C SER A 554 -44.56 5.16 9.46
N GLY A 555 -44.34 4.14 10.29
CA GLY A 555 -43.37 4.11 11.39
C GLY A 555 -43.66 4.96 12.62
N TRP A 556 -42.86 4.70 13.65
CA TRP A 556 -42.83 5.40 14.94
C TRP A 556 -41.59 6.31 14.98
N GLU A 557 -41.58 7.33 15.82
CA GLU A 557 -40.45 8.27 15.88
C GLU A 557 -39.40 7.84 16.92
N VAL A 558 -38.80 6.66 16.71
CA VAL A 558 -37.85 6.05 17.65
C VAL A 558 -36.40 6.31 17.23
N LEU A 559 -36.07 6.07 15.96
CA LEU A 559 -34.73 6.23 15.41
C LEU A 559 -34.71 7.24 14.26
N ASP A 560 -33.59 7.96 14.12
CA ASP A 560 -33.32 8.78 12.94
C ASP A 560 -32.66 7.97 11.81
N ASN A 561 -32.40 8.64 10.67
CA ASN A 561 -31.79 8.00 9.51
C ASN A 561 -30.36 7.48 9.76
N HIS A 562 -29.56 8.22 10.53
CA HIS A 562 -28.18 7.83 10.80
C HIS A 562 -28.13 6.64 11.77
N GLN A 563 -29.05 6.58 12.72
CA GLN A 563 -29.18 5.47 13.67
C GLN A 563 -29.64 4.19 12.99
N VAL A 564 -30.63 4.24 12.08
CA VAL A 564 -31.06 3.06 11.33
C VAL A 564 -29.94 2.53 10.44
N ASN A 565 -29.23 3.39 9.71
CA ASN A 565 -28.05 3.02 8.92
C ASN A 565 -26.95 2.35 9.78
N PHE A 566 -26.72 2.85 10.98
CA PHE A 566 -25.77 2.24 11.92
C PHE A 566 -26.21 0.84 12.35
N VAL A 567 -27.48 0.68 12.74
CA VAL A 567 -28.03 -0.61 13.19
C VAL A 567 -28.07 -1.62 12.04
N SER A 568 -28.51 -1.23 10.85
CA SER A 568 -28.61 -2.10 9.68
C SER A 568 -27.23 -2.61 9.24
N SER A 569 -26.23 -1.73 9.20
CA SER A 569 -24.85 -2.09 8.86
C SER A 569 -24.19 -2.96 9.93
N LEU A 570 -24.41 -2.68 11.22
CA LEU A 570 -23.93 -3.52 12.33
C LEU A 570 -24.54 -4.92 12.30
N MET A 571 -25.85 -5.04 12.13
CA MET A 571 -26.53 -6.33 12.05
C MET A 571 -26.07 -7.14 10.83
N THR A 572 -25.87 -6.47 9.69
CA THR A 572 -25.37 -7.13 8.48
C THR A 572 -23.94 -7.64 8.66
N ALA A 573 -23.07 -6.85 9.31
CA ALA A 573 -21.70 -7.27 9.61
C ALA A 573 -21.67 -8.49 10.54
N ILE A 574 -22.47 -8.48 11.61
CA ILE A 574 -22.58 -9.61 12.56
C ILE A 574 -23.12 -10.85 11.84
N ALA A 575 -24.16 -10.71 11.02
CA ALA A 575 -24.75 -11.81 10.27
C ALA A 575 -23.74 -12.41 9.28
N ALA A 576 -23.05 -11.58 8.49
CA ALA A 576 -22.05 -12.01 7.52
C ALA A 576 -20.87 -12.75 8.20
N GLY A 577 -20.33 -12.17 9.28
CA GLY A 577 -19.25 -12.78 10.04
C GLY A 577 -19.67 -14.09 10.68
N SER A 578 -20.83 -14.13 11.34
CA SER A 578 -21.34 -15.33 12.01
C SER A 578 -21.67 -16.45 11.01
N LEU A 579 -22.26 -16.10 9.87
CA LEU A 579 -22.58 -17.05 8.82
C LEU A 579 -21.31 -17.71 8.28
N VAL A 580 -20.28 -16.93 7.97
CA VAL A 580 -19.00 -17.46 7.47
C VAL A 580 -18.24 -18.22 8.55
N PHE A 581 -18.32 -17.78 9.81
CA PHE A 581 -17.72 -18.49 10.95
C PHE A 581 -18.37 -19.87 11.19
N LEU A 582 -19.69 -19.98 11.04
CA LEU A 582 -20.46 -21.21 11.28
C LEU A 582 -20.48 -22.16 10.07
N ILE A 583 -20.57 -21.62 8.85
CA ILE A 583 -20.73 -22.39 7.60
C ILE A 583 -19.39 -22.75 6.95
N GLY A 584 -18.25 -22.33 7.51
CA GLY A 584 -16.89 -22.49 6.97
C GLY A 584 -16.40 -23.91 6.59
N LYS A 585 -17.28 -24.91 6.53
CA LYS A 585 -17.04 -26.22 5.91
C LYS A 585 -17.40 -26.29 4.42
N ASN A 586 -18.28 -25.42 3.87
CA ASN A 586 -18.92 -25.65 2.56
C ASN A 586 -19.06 -24.41 1.62
N LEU A 587 -18.38 -23.29 1.88
CA LEU A 587 -18.53 -22.02 1.13
C LEU A 587 -17.45 -21.76 0.07
#